data_AF-Y0KEI1-F1
#
_entry.id   AF-Y0KEI1-F1
#
_cell.length_a   1.000
_cell.length_b   1.000
_cell.length_c   1.000
_cell.angle_alpha   90.00
_cell.angle_beta   90.00
_cell.angle_gamma   90.00
#
_symmetry.space_group_name_H-M   'P 1'
#
loop_
_entity.id
_entity.type
_entity.pdbx_description
1 polymer ?
#
loop_
_entity_poly.entity_id
_entity_poly.type
_entity_poly.pdbx_seq_one_letter_code
_entity_poly.pdbx_strand_id
1 'polypeptide(L)'
;MKKNLLIAAGLAFFMLLTRGSHVLTSVALPDASLALFLLGGIYLGSKLSSRLLWFAAFFTLATVIDFGAAAFDPAQGFCLTNGYWGLIPAYGAMWLGGVWLAKQNDAFNLLPYVLVSLVTTFIAFVISTQTYYLFSGRFPANGVIESMQHGWEYLPSWMGFSMMYFAIAWLTVLAFRNIKALQTSKV
;
A
#
# COMPACT_ATOMS: atom_id res chain seq x y z
N MET A 1 -19.91 11.56 0.07
CA MET A 1 -19.70 10.88 -1.23
C MET A 1 -18.68 11.58 -2.12
N LYS A 2 -18.89 12.85 -2.53
CA LYS A 2 -17.97 13.57 -3.44
C LYS A 2 -16.51 13.66 -2.95
N LYS A 3 -16.30 13.94 -1.65
CA LYS A 3 -14.95 13.98 -1.04
C LYS A 3 -14.21 12.63 -1.13
N ASN A 4 -14.88 11.52 -0.83
CA ASN A 4 -14.27 10.20 -0.89
C ASN A 4 -13.90 9.81 -2.33
N LEU A 5 -14.70 10.22 -3.32
CA LEU A 5 -14.39 10.01 -4.73
C LEU A 5 -13.15 10.79 -5.17
N LEU A 6 -13.00 12.05 -4.75
CA LEU A 6 -11.79 12.83 -5.04
C LEU A 6 -10.54 12.22 -4.41
N ILE A 7 -10.64 11.76 -3.16
CA ILE A 7 -9.54 11.07 -2.49
C ILE A 7 -9.22 9.76 -3.21
N ALA A 8 -10.23 8.96 -3.55
CA ALA A 8 -10.04 7.71 -4.29
C ALA A 8 -9.40 7.94 -5.66
N ALA A 9 -9.82 8.98 -6.40
CA ALA A 9 -9.22 9.34 -7.67
C ALA A 9 -7.75 9.75 -7.52
N GLY A 10 -7.42 10.54 -6.49
CA GLY A 10 -6.04 10.90 -6.18
C GLY A 10 -5.17 9.69 -5.85
N LEU A 11 -5.66 8.80 -4.96
CA LEU A 11 -4.95 7.57 -4.61
C LEU A 11 -4.78 6.64 -5.83
N ALA A 12 -5.80 6.49 -6.67
CA ALA A 12 -5.74 5.70 -7.90
C ALA A 12 -4.73 6.27 -8.91
N PHE A 13 -4.67 7.59 -9.03
CA PHE A 13 -3.67 8.28 -9.86
C PHE A 13 -2.25 7.99 -9.38
N PHE A 14 -1.97 8.09 -8.08
CA PHE A 14 -0.66 7.74 -7.53
C PHE A 14 -0.31 6.25 -7.67
N MET A 15 -1.32 5.36 -7.60
CA MET A 15 -1.12 3.93 -7.85
C MET A 15 -0.67 3.69 -9.28
N LEU A 16 -1.35 4.30 -10.27
CA LEU A 16 -0.97 4.22 -11.68
C LEU A 16 0.44 4.78 -11.93
N LEU A 17 0.78 5.93 -11.33
CA LEU A 17 2.08 6.58 -11.51
C LEU A 17 3.25 5.75 -10.98
N THR A 18 3.08 5.07 -9.84
CA THR A 18 4.19 4.40 -9.14
C THR A 18 4.28 2.93 -9.52
N ARG A 19 3.15 2.22 -9.54
CA ARG A 19 3.08 0.79 -9.89
C ARG A 19 3.15 0.54 -11.39
N GLY A 20 2.58 1.44 -12.20
CA GLY A 20 2.66 1.39 -13.66
C GLY A 20 3.92 2.05 -14.23
N SER A 21 4.84 2.55 -13.39
CA SER A 21 5.98 3.37 -13.81
C SER A 21 6.89 2.67 -14.83
N HIS A 22 7.07 1.35 -14.71
CA HIS A 22 7.86 0.55 -15.67
C HIS A 22 7.28 0.54 -17.09
N VAL A 23 5.98 0.79 -17.24
CA VAL A 23 5.29 0.81 -18.54
C VAL A 23 5.06 2.25 -19.02
N LEU A 24 4.85 3.18 -18.09
CA LEU A 24 4.37 4.53 -18.39
C LEU A 24 5.49 5.58 -18.51
N THR A 25 6.66 5.38 -17.87
CA THR A 25 7.68 6.43 -17.73
C THR A 25 9.11 5.88 -17.78
N SER A 26 10.07 6.70 -18.18
CA SER A 26 11.51 6.36 -18.13
C SER A 26 12.13 6.44 -16.72
N VAL A 27 11.38 6.99 -15.75
CA VAL A 27 11.77 7.06 -14.34
C VAL A 27 10.90 6.09 -13.54
N ALA A 28 11.52 5.07 -12.94
CA ALA A 28 10.81 4.12 -12.08
C ALA A 28 10.74 4.67 -10.65
N LEU A 29 9.59 5.24 -10.27
CA LEU A 29 9.32 5.59 -8.88
C LEU A 29 9.07 4.32 -8.07
N PRO A 30 9.51 4.25 -6.80
CA PRO A 30 9.17 3.12 -5.93
C PRO A 30 7.65 2.95 -5.79
N ASP A 31 7.16 1.71 -5.72
CA ASP A 31 5.73 1.43 -5.60
C ASP A 31 5.14 2.01 -4.29
N ALA A 32 4.10 2.85 -4.39
CA ALA A 32 3.43 3.47 -3.26
C ALA A 32 2.27 2.63 -2.68
N SER A 33 1.97 1.45 -3.24
CA SER A 33 0.74 0.70 -2.98
C SER A 33 0.46 0.46 -1.50
N LEU A 34 1.45 0.07 -0.69
CA LEU A 34 1.25 -0.12 0.75
C LEU A 34 0.76 1.16 1.45
N ALA A 35 1.37 2.30 1.12
CA ALA A 35 0.94 3.59 1.66
C ALA A 35 -0.48 3.93 1.18
N LEU A 36 -0.80 3.68 -0.08
CA LEU A 36 -2.13 3.94 -0.65
C LEU A 36 -3.22 3.07 -0.02
N PHE A 37 -2.95 1.80 0.29
CA PHE A 37 -3.90 0.93 1.00
C PHE A 37 -4.11 1.38 2.45
N LEU A 38 -3.07 1.81 3.16
CA LEU A 38 -3.20 2.35 4.51
C LEU A 38 -3.98 3.68 4.50
N LEU A 39 -3.65 4.62 3.59
CA LEU A 39 -4.39 5.88 3.43
C LEU A 39 -5.84 5.64 2.98
N GLY A 40 -6.07 4.63 2.14
CA GLY A 40 -7.39 4.16 1.75
C GLY A 40 -8.20 3.72 2.98
N GLY A 41 -7.61 2.93 3.88
CA GLY A 41 -8.20 2.55 5.15
C GLY A 41 -8.53 3.75 6.07
N ILE A 42 -7.70 4.81 6.02
CA ILE A 42 -7.93 6.05 6.79
C ILE A 42 -9.12 6.84 6.24
N TYR A 43 -9.20 7.01 4.91
CA TYR A 43 -10.09 7.99 4.29
C TYR A 43 -11.34 7.42 3.59
N LEU A 44 -11.33 6.16 3.18
CA LEU A 44 -12.35 5.59 2.31
C LEU A 44 -13.33 4.69 3.07
N GLY A 45 -14.61 5.06 3.01
CA GLY A 45 -15.72 4.28 3.57
C GLY A 45 -15.93 4.49 5.07
N SER A 46 -17.18 4.64 5.47
CA SER A 46 -17.57 4.77 6.89
C SER A 46 -18.11 3.46 7.48
N LYS A 47 -18.75 2.64 6.65
CA LYS A 47 -19.34 1.34 7.00
C LYS A 47 -18.44 0.19 6.54
N LEU A 48 -18.53 -0.94 7.21
CA LEU A 48 -17.75 -2.15 6.87
C LEU A 48 -17.92 -2.56 5.41
N SER A 49 -19.17 -2.61 4.90
CA SER A 49 -19.46 -2.94 3.50
C SER A 49 -18.78 -1.97 2.52
N SER A 50 -18.87 -0.66 2.78
CA SER A 50 -18.22 0.35 1.93
C SER A 50 -16.70 0.26 1.95
N ARG A 51 -16.10 -0.08 3.10
CA ARG A 51 -14.64 -0.26 3.22
C ARG A 51 -14.17 -1.46 2.41
N LEU A 52 -14.91 -2.57 2.46
CA LEU A 52 -14.58 -3.77 1.70
C LEU A 52 -14.69 -3.53 0.19
N LEU A 53 -15.71 -2.76 -0.25
CA LEU A 53 -15.85 -2.37 -1.66
C LEU A 53 -14.68 -1.49 -2.14
N TRP A 54 -14.24 -0.51 -1.34
CA TRP A 54 -13.09 0.31 -1.69
C TRP A 54 -11.80 -0.50 -1.72
N PHE A 55 -11.58 -1.36 -0.73
CA PHE A 55 -10.43 -2.27 -0.73
C PHE A 55 -10.41 -3.14 -1.99
N ALA A 56 -11.54 -3.77 -2.33
CA ALA A 56 -11.67 -4.60 -3.52
C ALA A 56 -11.42 -3.80 -4.81
N ALA A 57 -11.93 -2.56 -4.89
CA ALA A 57 -11.70 -1.68 -6.04
C ALA A 57 -10.21 -1.35 -6.23
N PHE A 58 -9.49 -1.01 -5.16
CA PHE A 58 -8.04 -0.74 -5.22
C PHE A 58 -7.22 -1.99 -5.51
N PHE A 59 -7.60 -3.14 -4.95
CA PHE A 59 -6.95 -4.42 -5.26
C PHE A 59 -7.16 -4.82 -6.74
N THR A 60 -8.37 -4.60 -7.25
CA THR A 60 -8.69 -4.83 -8.67
C THR A 60 -7.87 -3.90 -9.55
N LEU A 61 -7.75 -2.61 -9.20
CA LEU A 61 -6.92 -1.65 -9.92
C LEU A 61 -5.46 -2.10 -9.97
N ALA A 62 -4.87 -2.46 -8.83
CA ALA A 62 -3.49 -2.97 -8.77
C ALA A 62 -3.30 -4.21 -9.67
N THR A 63 -4.25 -5.14 -9.61
CA THR A 63 -4.22 -6.36 -10.43
C THR A 63 -4.35 -6.06 -11.93
N VAL A 64 -5.21 -5.12 -12.32
CA VAL A 64 -5.31 -4.67 -13.71
C VAL A 64 -4.02 -4.03 -14.20
N ILE A 65 -3.34 -3.24 -13.36
CA ILE A 65 -2.04 -2.66 -13.70
C ILE A 65 -1.01 -3.76 -13.92
N ASP A 66 -0.90 -4.73 -13.01
CA ASP A 66 0.14 -5.76 -13.08
C ASP A 66 -0.07 -6.74 -14.25
N PHE A 67 -1.28 -7.27 -14.40
CA PHE A 67 -1.60 -8.17 -15.51
C PHE A 67 -1.62 -7.43 -16.85
N GLY A 68 -2.00 -6.15 -16.87
CA GLY A 68 -1.89 -5.29 -18.04
C GLY A 68 -0.44 -5.10 -18.45
N ALA A 69 0.45 -4.77 -17.51
CA ALA A 69 1.89 -4.65 -17.76
C ALA A 69 2.48 -5.96 -18.30
N ALA A 70 2.12 -7.10 -17.70
CA ALA A 70 2.55 -8.42 -18.15
C ALA A 70 2.03 -8.80 -19.55
N ALA A 71 0.88 -8.27 -19.96
CA ALA A 71 0.35 -8.49 -21.31
C ALA A 71 1.14 -7.73 -22.39
N PHE A 72 1.73 -6.58 -22.05
CA PHE A 72 2.59 -5.81 -22.95
C PHE A 72 4.06 -6.30 -22.93
N ASP A 73 4.56 -6.67 -21.76
CA ASP A 73 5.90 -7.21 -21.56
C ASP A 73 5.84 -8.45 -20.66
N PRO A 74 5.94 -9.67 -21.23
CA PRO A 74 5.91 -10.92 -20.47
C PRO A 74 6.97 -11.03 -19.38
N ALA A 75 8.07 -10.27 -19.45
CA ALA A 75 9.08 -10.23 -18.39
C ALA A 75 8.51 -9.66 -17.08
N GLN A 76 7.53 -8.75 -17.16
CA GLN A 76 6.82 -8.21 -15.99
C GLN A 76 5.88 -9.24 -15.35
N GLY A 77 5.48 -10.27 -16.12
CA GLY A 77 4.67 -11.38 -15.64
C GLY A 77 5.44 -12.34 -14.74
N PHE A 78 6.74 -12.15 -14.51
CA PHE A 78 7.52 -13.02 -13.66
C PHE A 78 6.85 -13.16 -12.28
N CYS A 79 6.56 -12.09 -11.56
CA CYS A 79 5.99 -12.23 -10.21
C CYS A 79 4.52 -12.70 -10.16
N LEU A 80 3.84 -12.79 -11.31
CA LEU A 80 2.43 -13.20 -11.42
C LEU A 80 2.28 -14.72 -11.37
N THR A 81 2.39 -15.25 -10.15
CA THR A 81 2.23 -16.69 -9.85
C THR A 81 1.06 -16.89 -8.87
N ASN A 82 0.77 -18.12 -8.46
CA ASN A 82 -0.25 -18.35 -7.42
C ASN A 82 0.06 -17.63 -6.09
N GLY A 83 1.33 -17.33 -5.82
CA GLY A 83 1.74 -16.51 -4.67
C GLY A 83 1.23 -15.07 -4.71
N TYR A 84 0.87 -14.56 -5.89
CA TYR A 84 0.33 -13.20 -6.07
C TYR A 84 -0.91 -12.94 -5.20
N TRP A 85 -1.77 -13.95 -5.01
CA TRP A 85 -2.98 -13.82 -4.22
C TRP A 85 -2.71 -13.57 -2.72
N GLY A 86 -1.49 -13.83 -2.26
CA GLY A 86 -1.03 -13.40 -0.94
C GLY A 86 -0.99 -11.89 -0.72
N LEU A 87 -1.04 -11.10 -1.80
CA LEU A 87 -1.21 -9.64 -1.71
C LEU A 87 -2.55 -9.24 -1.12
N ILE A 88 -3.60 -10.07 -1.22
CA ILE A 88 -4.91 -9.79 -0.60
C ILE A 88 -4.76 -9.62 0.93
N PRO A 89 -4.25 -10.62 1.68
CA PRO A 89 -4.03 -10.45 3.12
C PRO A 89 -2.93 -9.42 3.45
N ALA A 90 -1.90 -9.26 2.61
CA ALA A 90 -0.86 -8.25 2.83
C ALA A 90 -1.41 -6.81 2.78
N TYR A 91 -2.15 -6.46 1.72
CA TYR A 91 -2.83 -5.17 1.61
C TYR A 91 -3.99 -5.05 2.59
N GLY A 92 -4.64 -6.16 2.95
CA GLY A 92 -5.63 -6.22 4.01
C GLY A 92 -5.07 -5.74 5.34
N ALA A 93 -3.85 -6.15 5.71
CA ALA A 93 -3.18 -5.68 6.91
C ALA A 93 -2.96 -4.15 6.89
N MET A 94 -2.49 -3.61 5.77
CA MET A 94 -2.34 -2.14 5.59
C MET A 94 -3.67 -1.41 5.75
N TRP A 95 -4.71 -1.91 5.08
CA TRP A 95 -6.05 -1.32 5.10
C TRP A 95 -6.64 -1.32 6.51
N LEU A 96 -6.54 -2.45 7.23
CA LEU A 96 -7.01 -2.56 8.61
C LEU A 96 -6.24 -1.63 9.56
N GLY A 97 -4.93 -1.45 9.36
CA GLY A 97 -4.14 -0.44 10.07
C GLY A 97 -4.69 0.96 9.85
N GLY A 98 -4.97 1.32 8.60
CA GLY A 98 -5.61 2.60 8.26
C GLY A 98 -6.98 2.79 8.91
N VAL A 99 -7.81 1.73 8.90
CA VAL A 99 -9.13 1.75 9.55
C VAL A 99 -9.01 1.92 11.07
N TRP A 100 -7.98 1.35 11.69
CA TRP A 100 -7.70 1.54 13.11
C TRP A 100 -7.23 2.96 13.41
N LEU A 101 -6.35 3.53 12.57
CA LEU A 101 -5.90 4.91 12.68
C LEU A 101 -7.05 5.91 12.54
N ALA A 102 -8.01 5.65 11.64
CA ALA A 102 -9.20 6.48 11.47
C ALA A 102 -10.12 6.53 12.70
N LYS A 103 -10.00 5.58 13.64
CA LYS A 103 -10.76 5.57 14.89
C LYS A 103 -10.09 6.37 16.01
N GLN A 104 -8.81 6.74 15.85
CA GLN A 104 -8.12 7.57 16.82
C GLN A 104 -8.62 9.01 16.74
N ASN A 105 -8.41 9.78 17.82
CA ASN A 105 -8.74 11.21 17.84
C ASN A 105 -8.04 11.98 16.69
N ASP A 106 -6.82 11.56 16.37
CA ASP A 106 -6.06 12.04 15.22
C ASP A 106 -5.33 10.89 14.54
N ALA A 107 -5.78 10.54 13.33
CA ALA A 107 -5.17 9.49 12.51
C ALA A 107 -3.71 9.78 12.11
N PHE A 108 -3.28 11.04 12.16
CA PHE A 108 -1.90 11.48 11.85
C PHE A 108 -1.14 11.93 13.09
N ASN A 109 -1.59 11.57 14.29
CA ASN A 109 -0.73 11.68 15.46
C ASN A 109 0.53 10.84 15.21
N LEU A 110 1.70 11.47 15.38
CA LEU A 110 2.99 10.93 14.95
C LEU A 110 3.24 9.51 15.46
N LEU A 111 3.07 9.29 16.77
CA LEU A 111 3.40 8.02 17.40
C LEU A 111 2.53 6.84 16.89
N PRO A 112 1.18 6.88 16.96
CA PRO A 112 0.37 5.78 16.44
C PRO A 112 0.50 5.63 14.93
N TYR A 113 0.63 6.73 14.17
CA TYR A 113 0.79 6.67 12.72
C TYR A 113 2.06 5.89 12.33
N VAL A 114 3.20 6.26 12.92
CA VAL A 114 4.50 5.60 12.66
C VAL A 114 4.48 4.14 13.11
N LEU A 115 3.95 3.84 14.30
CA LEU A 115 3.91 2.46 14.80
C LEU A 115 3.03 1.56 13.93
N VAL A 116 1.82 2.03 13.58
CA VAL A 116 0.90 1.25 12.74
C VAL A 116 1.48 1.08 11.34
N SER A 117 2.04 2.12 10.74
CA SER A 117 2.64 2.02 9.40
C SER A 117 3.81 1.04 9.39
N LEU A 118 4.69 1.08 10.40
CA LEU A 118 5.81 0.13 10.53
C LEU A 118 5.33 -1.32 10.69
N VAL A 119 4.45 -1.56 11.66
CA VAL A 119 3.97 -2.91 11.99
C VAL A 119 3.20 -3.52 10.83
N THR A 120 2.28 -2.77 10.21
CA THR A 120 1.51 -3.27 9.07
C THR A 120 2.37 -3.50 7.84
N THR A 121 3.38 -2.65 7.58
CA THR A 121 4.33 -2.84 6.48
C THR A 121 5.15 -4.11 6.68
N PHE A 122 5.60 -4.37 7.91
CA PHE A 122 6.32 -5.59 8.24
C PHE A 122 5.44 -6.85 8.10
N ILE A 123 4.20 -6.81 8.58
CA ILE A 123 3.24 -7.90 8.40
C ILE A 123 2.98 -8.15 6.91
N ALA A 124 2.75 -7.09 6.13
CA ALA A 124 2.53 -7.18 4.70
C ALA A 124 3.74 -7.77 3.97
N PHE A 125 4.96 -7.39 4.37
CA PHE A 125 6.20 -7.98 3.86
C PHE A 125 6.23 -9.48 4.11
N VAL A 126 6.04 -9.91 5.37
CA VAL A 126 6.08 -11.33 5.72
C VAL A 126 5.03 -12.10 4.92
N ILE A 127 3.79 -11.63 4.88
CA ILE A 127 2.72 -12.30 4.13
C ILE A 127 3.07 -12.40 2.64
N SER A 128 3.46 -11.28 2.01
CA SER A 128 3.76 -11.23 0.57
C SER A 128 4.95 -12.12 0.21
N THR A 129 6.04 -12.04 0.98
CA THR A 129 7.24 -12.83 0.74
C THR A 129 6.94 -14.32 0.93
N GLN A 130 6.32 -14.70 2.07
CA GLN A 130 6.10 -16.11 2.37
C GLN A 130 5.11 -16.77 1.42
N THR A 131 4.05 -16.07 1.02
CA THR A 131 3.11 -16.59 0.01
C THR A 131 3.75 -16.76 -1.36
N TYR A 132 4.67 -15.87 -1.75
CA TYR A 132 5.44 -16.05 -2.98
C TYR A 132 6.37 -17.27 -2.91
N TYR A 133 7.17 -17.42 -1.85
CA TYR A 133 8.07 -18.57 -1.72
C TYR A 133 7.32 -19.90 -1.61
N LEU A 134 6.16 -19.93 -0.94
CA LEU A 134 5.35 -21.14 -0.78
C LEU A 134 4.56 -21.53 -2.03
N PHE A 135 3.98 -20.57 -2.74
CA PHE A 135 2.97 -20.84 -3.76
C PHE A 135 3.39 -20.44 -5.18
N SER A 136 4.56 -19.83 -5.38
CA SER A 136 4.98 -19.42 -6.74
C SER A 136 5.33 -20.58 -7.67
N GLY A 137 5.65 -21.76 -7.13
CA GLY A 137 6.17 -22.90 -7.89
C GLY A 137 7.60 -22.70 -8.40
N ARG A 138 8.32 -21.69 -7.87
CA ARG A 138 9.68 -21.32 -8.30
C ARG A 138 10.78 -21.77 -7.36
N PHE A 139 10.40 -22.10 -6.14
CA PHE A 139 11.29 -22.61 -5.11
C PHE A 139 10.86 -24.02 -4.74
N PRO A 140 11.79 -24.85 -4.25
CA PRO A 140 11.45 -26.16 -3.70
C PRO A 140 10.33 -26.02 -2.66
N ALA A 141 9.26 -26.81 -2.83
CA ALA A 141 8.09 -26.78 -1.95
C ALA A 141 8.35 -27.56 -0.65
N ASN A 142 9.40 -27.18 0.07
CA ASN A 142 9.88 -27.86 1.28
C ASN A 142 9.16 -27.38 2.55
N GLY A 143 8.11 -26.58 2.39
CA GLY A 143 7.24 -26.11 3.47
C GLY A 143 7.62 -24.74 4.04
N VAL A 144 6.90 -24.36 5.11
CA VAL A 144 6.93 -23.00 5.69
C VAL A 144 8.26 -22.66 6.37
N ILE A 145 8.95 -23.65 6.95
CA ILE A 145 10.21 -23.40 7.67
C ILE A 145 11.30 -22.95 6.70
N GLU A 146 11.39 -23.59 5.53
CA GLU A 146 12.38 -23.22 4.51
C GLU A 146 12.03 -21.89 3.85
N SER A 147 10.75 -21.65 3.54
CA SER A 147 10.33 -20.36 2.97
C SER A 147 10.69 -19.17 3.87
N MET A 148 10.63 -19.37 5.19
CA MET A 148 10.99 -18.34 6.18
C MET A 148 12.48 -18.01 6.22
N GLN A 149 13.34 -18.76 5.53
CA GLN A 149 14.77 -18.44 5.43
C GLN A 149 15.06 -17.44 4.30
N HIS A 150 14.09 -17.20 3.41
CA HIS A 150 14.30 -16.42 2.20
C HIS A 150 13.57 -15.06 2.20
N GLY A 151 14.07 -14.17 1.33
CA GLY A 151 13.47 -12.88 1.04
C GLY A 151 13.82 -11.76 2.01
N TRP A 152 14.49 -12.03 3.14
CA TRP A 152 14.89 -11.00 4.11
C TRP A 152 15.81 -9.90 3.54
N GLU A 153 16.55 -10.22 2.48
CA GLU A 153 17.34 -9.26 1.70
C GLU A 153 16.51 -8.11 1.11
N TYR A 154 15.22 -8.34 0.83
CA TYR A 154 14.31 -7.31 0.31
C TYR A 154 13.73 -6.42 1.41
N LEU A 155 13.76 -6.84 2.68
CA LEU A 155 13.14 -6.13 3.81
C LEU A 155 13.61 -4.66 3.93
N PRO A 156 14.92 -4.33 3.84
CA PRO A 156 15.36 -2.94 3.96
C PRO A 156 14.76 -2.03 2.90
N SER A 157 14.75 -2.48 1.63
CA SER A 157 14.19 -1.70 0.52
C SER A 157 12.65 -1.56 0.64
N TRP A 158 11.97 -2.65 0.99
CA TRP A 158 10.52 -2.69 1.19
C TRP A 158 10.07 -1.70 2.28
N MET A 159 10.75 -1.75 3.43
CA MET A 159 10.49 -0.83 4.55
C MET A 159 10.88 0.61 4.17
N GLY A 160 12.06 0.82 3.59
CA GLY A 160 12.59 2.14 3.26
C GLY A 160 11.67 2.93 2.32
N PHE A 161 11.28 2.34 1.19
CA PHE A 161 10.39 3.00 0.23
C PHE A 161 9.00 3.26 0.81
N SER A 162 8.47 2.32 1.60
CA SER A 162 7.17 2.49 2.26
C SER A 162 7.20 3.64 3.28
N MET A 163 8.23 3.67 4.14
CA MET A 163 8.39 4.72 5.15
C MET A 163 8.62 6.10 4.52
N MET A 164 9.30 6.16 3.38
CA MET A 164 9.42 7.41 2.61
C MET A 164 8.04 7.96 2.23
N TYR A 165 7.14 7.14 1.67
CA TYR A 165 5.78 7.59 1.34
C TYR A 165 4.95 7.95 2.57
N PHE A 166 5.09 7.20 3.67
CA PHE A 166 4.40 7.55 4.92
C PHE A 166 4.86 8.89 5.48
N ALA A 167 6.15 9.18 5.43
CA ALA A 167 6.73 10.46 5.84
C ALA A 167 6.21 11.61 4.95
N ILE A 168 6.19 11.42 3.62
CA ILE A 168 5.63 12.41 2.68
C ILE A 168 4.16 12.68 2.99
N ALA A 169 3.35 11.65 3.20
CA ALA A 169 1.94 11.80 3.54
C ALA A 169 1.75 12.55 4.86
N TRP A 170 2.53 12.21 5.89
CA TRP A 170 2.47 12.87 7.19
C TRP A 170 2.89 14.35 7.12
N LEU A 171 4.01 14.66 6.46
CA LEU A 171 4.48 16.03 6.24
C LEU A 171 3.48 16.87 5.44
N THR A 172 2.83 16.25 4.45
CA THR A 172 1.77 16.90 3.67
C THR A 172 0.60 17.29 4.55
N VAL A 173 0.12 16.38 5.41
CA VAL A 173 -0.96 16.68 6.37
C VAL A 173 -0.54 17.77 7.36
N LEU A 174 0.69 17.71 7.88
CA LEU A 174 1.23 18.72 8.79
C LEU A 174 1.26 20.11 8.13
N ALA A 175 1.76 20.20 6.89
CA ALA A 175 1.81 21.44 6.13
C ALA A 175 0.41 22.03 5.93
N PHE A 176 -0.57 21.22 5.52
CA PHE A 176 -1.95 21.68 5.36
C PHE A 176 -2.60 22.15 6.66
N ARG A 177 -2.27 21.54 7.80
CA ARG A 177 -2.76 21.97 9.12
C ARG A 177 -2.19 23.33 9.51
N ASN A 178 -0.89 23.53 9.31
CA ASN A 178 -0.22 24.79 9.64
C ASN A 178 -0.65 25.95 8.72
N ILE A 179 -0.86 25.70 7.42
CA ILE A 179 -1.38 26.72 6.49
C ILE A 179 -2.78 27.19 6.91
N LYS A 180 -3.67 26.26 7.31
CA LYS A 180 -5.00 26.62 7.80
C LYS A 180 -4.96 27.41 9.11
N ALA A 181 -4.06 27.06 10.02
CA ALA A 181 -3.88 27.79 11.28
C ALA A 181 -3.46 29.24 11.04
N LEU A 182 -2.58 29.49 10.06
CA LEU A 182 -2.14 30.83 9.69
C LEU A 182 -3.26 31.68 9.08
N GLN A 183 -4.17 31.08 8.30
CA GLN A 183 -5.29 31.80 7.67
C GLN A 183 -6.39 32.23 8.66
N THR A 184 -6.46 31.61 9.85
CA THR A 184 -7.46 31.94 10.89
C THR A 184 -7.01 33.01 11.89
N SER A 185 -5.74 33.44 11.84
CA SER A 185 -5.25 34.61 12.58
C SER A 185 -5.73 35.89 11.90
N LYS A 186 -7.04 36.19 11.99
CA LYS A 186 -7.51 37.56 11.80
C LYS A 186 -7.05 38.38 13.01
N VAL A 187 -6.08 39.26 12.78
CA VAL A 187 -5.84 40.46 13.59
C VAL A 187 -7.10 41.31 13.57
#